data_AF-A0A524L1G4-F1
#
_entry.id   AF-A0A524L1G4-F1
#
_cell.length_a   1.000
_cell.length_b   1.000
_cell.length_c   1.000
_cell.angle_alpha   90.00
_cell.angle_beta   90.00
_cell.angle_gamma   90.00
#
_symmetry.space_group_name_H-M   'P 1'
#
loop_
_entity.id
_entity.type
_entity.pdbx_description
1 polymer ?
#
loop_
_entity_poly.entity_id
_entity_poly.type
_entity_poly.pdbx_seq_one_letter_code
_entity_poly.pdbx_strand_id
1 'polypeptide(L)'
;MARDEGWLAEHMLILKLTNPEGKVRYVAGAFPSACGKTNLAMLTPTLPGWKVETVGDDIAWMKFGSDGRLHAINPEAGFFGVAPGTSMKSNPNAMLTFTRNSLFTNCALTDDGDVWWEEMSDAPPKHLVDWHGNDWTPQVGKVAAHPNARFTAPASQCPVIAPEWEDPKGVPISAILFGGRRAHIVPLVNEARDWQHGTFLGSIMGSEKTAAATGKVGVLRRDPMAMLPFCGYNMADYWAHWLRIGEHAGAKLPRIYMVNWFRKSPGGDFLWPGFGENGRVLKWIFERCEGAAKAVETPIGNLPGPGGIDLAGLDDVSREDLAELLRVDVEGWLADVHGVSEYYEEFGGRVPQALRDELDALKARLESIGS
;
A
#
# COMPACT_ATOMS: atom_id res chain seq x y z
N MET A 1 -7.45 23.22 5.15
CA MET A 1 -8.69 22.58 4.65
C MET A 1 -9.00 21.34 5.48
N ALA A 2 -8.52 20.14 5.13
CA ALA A 2 -8.89 18.88 5.82
C ALA A 2 -8.79 18.95 7.35
N ARG A 3 -7.64 19.37 7.88
CA ARG A 3 -7.43 19.59 9.32
C ARG A 3 -8.47 20.54 9.93
N ASP A 4 -8.63 21.70 9.32
CA ASP A 4 -9.42 22.82 9.87
C ASP A 4 -10.93 22.55 9.78
N GLU A 5 -11.36 21.69 8.87
CA GLU A 5 -12.77 21.37 8.57
C GLU A 5 -13.17 19.95 9.04
N GLY A 6 -12.28 19.25 9.74
CA GLY A 6 -12.57 17.93 10.34
C GLY A 6 -12.80 16.83 9.31
N TRP A 7 -11.89 16.67 8.36
CA TRP A 7 -11.83 15.56 7.39
C TRP A 7 -10.37 15.18 7.09
N LEU A 8 -10.13 14.16 6.26
CA LEU A 8 -8.81 13.64 5.92
C LEU A 8 -8.56 13.73 4.41
N ALA A 9 -7.39 14.20 4.00
CA ALA A 9 -6.92 14.17 2.61
C ALA A 9 -5.64 13.35 2.58
N GLU A 10 -5.71 12.16 2.00
CA GLU A 10 -4.68 11.13 2.18
C GLU A 10 -4.17 10.62 0.85
N HIS A 11 -2.89 10.27 0.82
CA HIS A 11 -2.23 9.58 -0.29
C HIS A 11 -2.57 8.07 -0.22
N MET A 12 -3.84 7.76 -0.51
CA MET A 12 -4.40 6.43 -0.41
C MET A 12 -5.15 6.04 -1.69
N LEU A 13 -4.93 4.80 -2.12
CA LEU A 13 -5.89 4.14 -3.02
C LEU A 13 -7.21 3.87 -2.28
N ILE A 14 -8.28 3.64 -3.05
CA ILE A 14 -9.56 3.13 -2.57
C ILE A 14 -9.98 1.97 -3.48
N LEU A 15 -10.20 0.80 -2.90
CA LEU A 15 -10.70 -0.37 -3.61
C LEU A 15 -11.96 -0.94 -2.96
N LYS A 16 -12.81 -1.53 -3.79
CA LYS A 16 -13.98 -2.31 -3.43
C LYS A 16 -13.63 -3.79 -3.53
N LEU A 17 -13.80 -4.51 -2.44
CA LEU A 17 -13.54 -5.94 -2.32
C LEU A 17 -14.86 -6.67 -2.13
N THR A 18 -15.17 -7.59 -3.03
CA THR A 18 -16.37 -8.43 -2.98
C THR A 18 -15.97 -9.88 -2.77
N ASN A 19 -16.54 -10.53 -1.75
CA ASN A 19 -16.30 -11.94 -1.46
C ASN A 19 -17.21 -12.86 -2.32
N PRO A 20 -17.00 -14.20 -2.30
CA PRO A 20 -17.83 -15.15 -3.06
C PRO A 20 -19.32 -15.15 -2.70
N GLU A 21 -19.70 -14.62 -1.54
CA GLU A 21 -21.09 -14.50 -1.08
C GLU A 21 -21.76 -13.18 -1.55
N GLY A 22 -21.03 -12.32 -2.27
CA GLY A 22 -21.50 -11.01 -2.72
C GLY A 22 -21.45 -9.91 -1.65
N LYS A 23 -20.84 -10.15 -0.49
CA LYS A 23 -20.62 -9.13 0.54
C LYS A 23 -19.48 -8.20 0.13
N VAL A 24 -19.64 -6.92 0.40
CA VAL A 24 -18.72 -5.86 -0.01
C VAL A 24 -18.01 -5.24 1.20
N ARG A 25 -16.72 -4.90 1.03
CA ARG A 25 -15.92 -4.05 1.90
C ARG A 25 -15.08 -3.08 1.09
N TYR A 26 -14.94 -1.86 1.59
CA TYR A 26 -14.04 -0.87 0.99
C TYR A 26 -12.76 -0.77 1.82
N VAL A 27 -11.63 -0.74 1.12
CA VAL A 27 -10.31 -0.70 1.72
C VAL A 27 -9.57 0.50 1.16
N ALA A 28 -9.06 1.35 2.05
CA ALA A 28 -8.12 2.40 1.70
C ALA A 28 -6.69 1.93 1.95
N GLY A 29 -5.71 2.37 1.17
CA GLY A 29 -4.33 1.91 1.31
C GLY A 29 -3.29 2.98 1.01
N ALA A 30 -2.50 3.35 2.02
CA ALA A 30 -1.37 4.26 1.92
C ALA A 30 -0.07 3.49 1.75
N PHE A 31 0.55 3.66 0.58
CA PHE A 31 1.86 3.13 0.26
C PHE A 31 2.69 4.22 -0.41
N PRO A 32 3.97 4.39 -0.06
CA PRO A 32 4.85 5.32 -0.77
C PRO A 32 4.88 5.07 -2.27
N SER A 33 5.29 6.09 -3.03
CA SER A 33 5.40 5.98 -4.50
C SER A 33 6.20 4.74 -4.92
N ALA A 34 5.70 4.05 -5.95
CA ALA A 34 6.26 2.78 -6.45
C ALA A 34 6.27 1.62 -5.43
N CYS A 35 5.40 1.64 -4.41
CA CYS A 35 5.22 0.54 -3.44
C CYS A 35 3.90 -0.25 -3.65
N GLY A 36 3.26 -0.11 -4.81
CA GLY A 36 2.21 -1.03 -5.26
C GLY A 36 0.76 -0.52 -5.16
N LYS A 37 0.51 0.79 -4.98
CA LYS A 37 -0.86 1.32 -4.91
C LYS A 37 -1.71 0.97 -6.14
N THR A 38 -1.26 1.35 -7.34
CA THR A 38 -1.97 1.05 -8.59
C THR A 38 -2.17 -0.45 -8.81
N ASN A 39 -1.16 -1.28 -8.52
CA ASN A 39 -1.29 -2.75 -8.61
C ASN A 39 -2.34 -3.30 -7.63
N LEU A 40 -2.44 -2.76 -6.42
CA LEU A 40 -3.41 -3.22 -5.42
C LEU A 40 -4.82 -2.71 -5.72
N ALA A 41 -4.95 -1.45 -6.14
CA ALA A 41 -6.23 -0.82 -6.48
C ALA A 41 -6.92 -1.49 -7.69
N MET A 42 -6.12 -1.99 -8.63
CA MET A 42 -6.57 -2.67 -9.85
C MET A 42 -6.26 -4.17 -9.83
N LEU A 43 -6.08 -4.75 -8.64
CA LEU A 43 -5.68 -6.14 -8.46
C LEU A 43 -6.68 -7.09 -9.13
N THR A 44 -6.16 -8.14 -9.78
CA THR A 44 -6.98 -9.29 -10.20
C THR A 44 -6.75 -10.43 -9.21
N PRO A 45 -7.74 -10.78 -8.36
CA PRO A 45 -7.56 -11.82 -7.36
C PRO A 45 -7.33 -13.18 -8.02
N THR A 46 -6.40 -13.96 -7.47
CA THR A 46 -6.18 -15.37 -7.84
C THR A 46 -7.17 -16.31 -7.15
N LEU A 47 -7.80 -15.85 -6.06
CA LEU A 47 -8.78 -16.60 -5.31
C LEU A 47 -10.15 -16.64 -6.03
N PRO A 48 -10.73 -17.83 -6.29
CA PRO A 48 -12.02 -17.96 -6.94
C PRO A 48 -13.15 -17.22 -6.20
N GLY A 49 -13.98 -16.51 -6.96
CA GLY A 49 -15.15 -15.77 -6.45
C GLY A 49 -14.83 -14.45 -5.75
N TRP A 50 -13.55 -14.11 -5.52
CA TRP A 50 -13.16 -12.80 -5.03
C TRP A 50 -13.04 -11.81 -6.19
N LYS A 51 -13.56 -10.60 -5.99
CA LYS A 51 -13.50 -9.52 -6.97
C LYS A 51 -12.93 -8.25 -6.32
N VAL A 52 -12.06 -7.57 -7.05
CA VAL A 52 -11.59 -6.22 -6.72
C VAL A 52 -12.08 -5.26 -7.81
N GLU A 53 -12.60 -4.12 -7.39
CA GLU A 53 -12.96 -3.00 -8.26
C GLU A 53 -12.30 -1.71 -7.74
N THR A 54 -11.85 -0.85 -8.64
CA THR A 54 -11.11 0.39 -8.34
C THR A 54 -12.06 1.55 -8.11
N VAL A 55 -11.88 2.29 -7.02
CA VAL A 55 -12.51 3.62 -6.82
C VAL A 55 -11.50 4.73 -7.10
N GLY A 56 -10.25 4.56 -6.62
CA GLY A 56 -9.12 5.44 -6.92
C GLY A 56 -7.80 4.75 -6.58
N ASP A 57 -6.68 5.20 -7.15
CA ASP A 57 -5.37 4.57 -6.95
C ASP A 57 -4.32 5.43 -6.24
N ASP A 58 -4.57 6.72 -6.03
CA ASP A 58 -3.57 7.63 -5.47
C ASP A 58 -4.07 8.51 -4.32
N ILE A 59 -5.24 9.15 -4.46
CA ILE A 59 -5.77 10.10 -3.46
C ILE A 59 -7.13 9.68 -2.92
N ALA A 60 -7.30 9.80 -1.60
CA ALA A 60 -8.58 9.63 -0.91
C ALA A 60 -8.92 10.88 -0.08
N TRP A 61 -10.12 11.42 -0.27
CA TRP A 61 -10.71 12.39 0.66
C TRP A 61 -11.75 11.70 1.52
N MET A 62 -11.57 11.73 2.83
CA MET A 62 -12.38 10.95 3.77
C MET A 62 -13.05 11.81 4.83
N LYS A 63 -14.34 11.57 5.08
CA LYS A 63 -15.13 12.28 6.09
C LYS A 63 -16.15 11.34 6.73
N PHE A 64 -16.44 11.53 8.02
CA PHE A 64 -17.52 10.79 8.66
C PHE A 64 -18.87 11.15 8.05
N GLY A 65 -19.62 10.14 7.64
CA GLY A 65 -21.01 10.25 7.23
C GLY A 65 -21.95 10.27 8.43
N SER A 66 -23.22 10.56 8.18
CA SER A 66 -24.27 10.56 9.21
C SER A 66 -24.53 9.18 9.85
N ASP A 67 -24.05 8.11 9.24
CA ASP A 67 -24.12 6.73 9.75
C ASP A 67 -22.97 6.38 10.73
N GLY A 68 -22.08 7.36 10.98
CA GLY A 68 -20.91 7.26 11.84
C GLY A 68 -19.72 6.56 11.17
N ARG A 69 -19.80 6.17 9.88
CA ARG A 69 -18.70 5.52 9.16
C ARG A 69 -17.84 6.56 8.46
N LEU A 70 -16.56 6.25 8.28
CA LEU A 70 -15.66 7.07 7.48
C LEU A 70 -15.92 6.77 5.99
N HIS A 71 -16.45 7.73 5.24
CA HIS A 71 -16.68 7.62 3.80
C HIS A 71 -15.53 8.26 3.02
N ALA A 72 -15.17 7.67 1.88
CA ALA A 72 -14.09 8.16 1.03
C ALA A 72 -14.57 8.43 -0.40
N ILE A 73 -14.11 9.52 -0.99
CA ILE A 73 -14.18 9.77 -2.44
C ILE A 73 -12.78 9.76 -3.04
N ASN A 74 -12.68 9.39 -4.32
CA ASN A 74 -11.53 9.71 -5.15
C ASN A 74 -11.75 11.10 -5.77
N PRO A 75 -10.90 12.10 -5.50
CA PRO A 75 -11.03 13.42 -6.11
C PRO A 75 -10.50 13.50 -7.56
N GLU A 76 -9.89 12.43 -8.08
CA GLU A 76 -9.25 12.38 -9.39
C GLU A 76 -10.15 11.74 -10.45
N ALA A 77 -9.96 12.13 -11.72
CA ALA A 77 -10.74 11.63 -12.87
C ALA A 77 -9.99 10.60 -13.73
N GLY A 78 -8.77 10.25 -13.36
CA GLY A 78 -7.87 9.42 -14.15
C GLY A 78 -6.73 8.86 -13.32
N PHE A 79 -5.90 8.06 -13.96
CA PHE A 79 -4.71 7.47 -13.35
C PHE A 79 -3.45 8.07 -13.94
N PHE A 80 -2.51 8.44 -13.08
CA PHE A 80 -1.17 8.88 -13.47
C PHE A 80 -0.12 7.85 -13.01
N GLY A 81 -0.23 6.63 -13.55
CA GLY A 81 0.54 5.48 -13.07
C GLY A 81 1.96 5.41 -13.63
N VAL A 82 2.86 4.77 -12.87
CA VAL A 82 4.23 4.44 -13.32
C VAL A 82 4.14 3.35 -14.40
N ALA A 83 4.76 3.59 -15.56
CA ALA A 83 4.75 2.64 -16.66
C ALA A 83 5.73 1.45 -16.45
N PRO A 84 7.04 1.65 -16.20
CA PRO A 84 7.99 0.55 -16.00
C PRO A 84 7.52 -0.48 -14.95
N GLY A 85 7.62 -1.76 -15.28
CA GLY A 85 7.10 -2.87 -14.45
C GLY A 85 5.62 -3.20 -14.67
N THR A 86 4.84 -2.36 -15.35
CA THR A 86 3.44 -2.65 -15.70
C THR A 86 3.37 -3.59 -16.89
N SER A 87 2.68 -4.72 -16.76
CA SER A 87 2.53 -5.72 -17.82
C SER A 87 1.25 -6.51 -17.65
N MET A 88 0.91 -7.36 -18.62
CA MET A 88 -0.22 -8.29 -18.48
C MET A 88 -0.05 -9.28 -17.32
N LYS A 89 1.20 -9.50 -16.87
CA LYS A 89 1.51 -10.34 -15.71
C LYS A 89 1.33 -9.60 -14.39
N SER A 90 1.73 -8.33 -14.31
CA SER A 90 1.75 -7.56 -13.05
C SER A 90 0.46 -6.76 -12.80
N ASN A 91 -0.13 -6.18 -13.85
CA ASN A 91 -1.36 -5.40 -13.76
C ASN A 91 -2.11 -5.39 -15.12
N PRO A 92 -2.83 -6.47 -15.46
CA PRO A 92 -3.57 -6.55 -16.72
C PRO A 92 -4.66 -5.48 -16.83
N ASN A 93 -5.25 -5.05 -15.70
CA ASN A 93 -6.28 -4.02 -15.69
C ASN A 93 -5.70 -2.65 -16.10
N ALA A 94 -4.51 -2.29 -15.62
CA ALA A 94 -3.81 -1.09 -16.09
C ALA A 94 -3.52 -1.18 -17.61
N MET A 95 -2.97 -2.31 -18.08
CA MET A 95 -2.69 -2.54 -19.51
C MET A 95 -3.93 -2.32 -20.39
N LEU A 96 -5.08 -2.84 -19.97
CA LEU A 96 -6.35 -2.69 -20.69
C LEU A 96 -6.91 -1.26 -20.61
N THR A 97 -6.65 -0.55 -19.51
CA THR A 97 -7.15 0.81 -19.26
C THR A 97 -6.59 1.81 -20.26
N PHE A 98 -5.30 1.71 -20.60
CA PHE A 98 -4.60 2.72 -21.41
C PHE A 98 -4.52 2.39 -22.91
N THR A 99 -5.29 1.42 -23.39
CA THR A 99 -5.33 1.00 -24.82
C THR A 99 -5.82 2.08 -25.80
N ARG A 100 -6.43 3.16 -25.30
CA ARG A 100 -6.94 4.29 -26.10
C ARG A 100 -6.99 5.55 -25.23
N ASN A 101 -7.03 6.73 -25.85
CA ASN A 101 -7.20 8.03 -25.17
C ASN A 101 -6.20 8.28 -24.01
N SER A 102 -4.98 7.79 -24.16
CA SER A 102 -3.96 7.87 -23.12
C SER A 102 -2.79 8.75 -23.56
N LEU A 103 -2.15 9.39 -22.58
CA LEU A 103 -0.89 10.09 -22.79
C LEU A 103 0.24 9.31 -22.12
N PHE A 104 1.32 9.06 -22.84
CA PHE A 104 2.54 8.46 -22.32
C PHE A 104 3.64 9.51 -22.24
N THR A 105 4.37 9.54 -21.13
CA THR A 105 5.47 10.48 -20.90
C THR A 105 6.74 9.72 -20.57
N ASN A 106 7.81 9.95 -21.35
CA ASN A 106 9.13 9.34 -21.21
C ASN A 106 9.17 7.80 -21.34
N CYS A 107 8.20 7.19 -22.03
CA CYS A 107 8.29 5.80 -22.48
C CYS A 107 9.15 5.68 -23.75
N ALA A 108 9.59 4.47 -24.08
CA ALA A 108 10.21 4.18 -25.37
C ALA A 108 9.14 4.09 -26.47
N LEU A 109 9.55 4.28 -27.73
CA LEU A 109 8.71 4.16 -28.92
C LEU A 109 9.15 2.95 -29.75
N THR A 110 8.20 2.12 -30.18
CA THR A 110 8.45 1.01 -31.10
C THR A 110 8.47 1.50 -32.56
N ASP A 111 9.05 0.69 -33.45
CA ASP A 111 9.16 1.03 -34.88
C ASP A 111 7.80 1.18 -35.59
N ASP A 112 6.76 0.53 -35.07
CA ASP A 112 5.37 0.62 -35.55
C ASP A 112 4.54 1.71 -34.86
N GLY A 113 5.17 2.52 -34.00
CA GLY A 113 4.56 3.71 -33.39
C GLY A 113 3.78 3.47 -32.10
N ASP A 114 3.97 2.32 -31.45
CA ASP A 114 3.45 2.01 -30.12
C ASP A 114 4.49 2.35 -29.04
N VAL A 115 4.11 2.18 -27.77
CA VAL A 115 4.98 2.46 -26.61
C VAL A 115 5.60 1.17 -26.05
N TRP A 116 6.77 1.32 -25.43
CA TRP A 116 7.42 0.25 -24.68
C TRP A 116 8.10 0.76 -23.41
N TRP A 117 8.27 -0.10 -22.42
CA TRP A 117 9.07 0.13 -21.21
C TRP A 117 9.61 -1.18 -20.64
N GLU A 118 10.57 -1.08 -19.73
CA GLU A 118 11.17 -2.21 -19.04
C GLU A 118 10.11 -3.10 -18.37
N GLU A 119 10.20 -4.40 -18.64
CA GLU A 119 9.31 -5.44 -18.10
C GLU A 119 7.85 -5.41 -18.63
N MET A 120 7.57 -4.63 -19.69
CA MET A 120 6.27 -4.68 -20.38
C MET A 120 6.00 -6.03 -21.05
N SER A 121 7.04 -6.64 -21.62
CA SER A 121 7.02 -7.90 -22.39
C SER A 121 8.10 -8.86 -21.90
N ASP A 122 7.93 -10.17 -22.17
CA ASP A 122 8.90 -11.20 -21.75
C ASP A 122 10.29 -11.00 -22.36
N ALA A 123 10.35 -10.50 -23.60
CA ALA A 123 11.57 -10.10 -24.26
C ALA A 123 11.45 -8.66 -24.80
N PRO A 124 12.51 -7.85 -24.71
CA PRO A 124 12.52 -6.51 -25.29
C PRO A 124 12.52 -6.60 -26.84
N PRO A 125 11.91 -5.63 -27.53
CA PRO A 125 12.03 -5.49 -28.98
C PRO A 125 13.49 -5.37 -29.44
N LYS A 126 13.75 -5.77 -30.69
CA LYS A 126 15.11 -5.72 -31.26
C LYS A 126 15.63 -4.29 -31.41
N HIS A 127 14.70 -3.35 -31.64
CA HIS A 127 14.96 -1.93 -31.81
C HIS A 127 13.82 -1.13 -31.20
N LEU A 128 14.15 0.03 -30.63
CA LEU A 128 13.25 1.04 -30.09
C LEU A 128 13.88 2.41 -30.30
N VAL A 129 13.10 3.47 -30.14
CA VAL A 129 13.62 4.81 -29.83
C VAL A 129 13.45 5.03 -28.32
N ASP A 130 14.54 5.33 -27.61
CA ASP A 130 14.50 5.59 -26.16
C ASP A 130 13.80 6.91 -25.82
N TRP A 131 13.55 7.12 -24.53
CA TRP A 131 12.90 8.34 -24.02
C TRP A 131 13.70 9.65 -24.22
N HIS A 132 14.95 9.56 -24.67
CA HIS A 132 15.76 10.71 -25.10
C HIS A 132 15.67 10.96 -26.63
N GLY A 133 15.05 10.07 -27.39
CA GLY A 133 14.97 10.13 -28.85
C GLY A 133 16.13 9.46 -29.58
N ASN A 134 16.91 8.59 -28.93
CA ASN A 134 18.01 7.84 -29.56
C ASN A 134 17.60 6.42 -29.94
N ASP A 135 18.24 5.85 -30.95
CA ASP A 135 18.14 4.43 -31.25
C ASP A 135 18.57 3.58 -30.04
N TRP A 136 17.75 2.59 -29.70
CA TRP A 136 17.96 1.69 -28.58
C TRP A 136 17.85 0.24 -29.03
N THR A 137 18.77 -0.57 -28.53
CA THR A 137 18.69 -2.03 -28.64
C THR A 137 19.00 -2.66 -27.28
N PRO A 138 18.63 -3.93 -27.05
CA PRO A 138 18.91 -4.61 -25.78
C PRO A 138 20.41 -4.66 -25.40
N GLN A 139 21.31 -4.42 -26.35
CA GLN A 139 22.77 -4.45 -26.13
C GLN A 139 23.35 -3.12 -25.63
N VAL A 140 22.59 -2.02 -25.64
CA VAL A 140 23.07 -0.68 -25.24
C VAL A 140 23.39 -0.60 -23.73
N GLY A 141 22.82 -1.49 -22.91
CA GLY A 141 23.08 -1.54 -21.47
C GLY A 141 22.48 -0.37 -20.67
N LYS A 142 21.56 0.40 -21.27
CA LYS A 142 20.77 1.46 -20.64
C LYS A 142 19.29 1.14 -20.75
N VAL A 143 18.47 1.74 -19.88
CA VAL A 143 17.00 1.63 -19.97
C VAL A 143 16.47 2.42 -21.18
N ALA A 144 15.44 1.90 -21.84
CA ALA A 144 14.73 2.52 -22.95
C ALA A 144 13.68 3.52 -22.47
N ALA A 145 12.98 3.24 -21.36
CA ALA A 145 12.06 4.19 -20.72
C ALA A 145 12.70 4.81 -19.48
N HIS A 146 12.30 6.03 -19.13
CA HIS A 146 12.72 6.62 -17.87
C HIS A 146 12.15 5.79 -16.69
N PRO A 147 12.89 5.56 -15.58
CA PRO A 147 12.38 4.79 -14.44
C PRO A 147 11.12 5.35 -13.76
N ASN A 148 10.81 6.63 -14.00
CA ASN A 148 9.56 7.28 -13.60
C ASN A 148 8.73 7.72 -14.82
N ALA A 149 8.82 7.00 -15.94
CA ALA A 149 7.91 7.16 -17.07
C ALA A 149 6.47 6.86 -16.65
N ARG A 150 5.52 7.52 -17.28
CA ARG A 150 4.12 7.56 -16.82
C ARG A 150 3.14 7.29 -17.95
N PHE A 151 2.06 6.60 -17.62
CA PHE A 151 0.83 6.64 -18.40
C PHE A 151 -0.18 7.56 -17.69
N THR A 152 -0.93 8.32 -18.48
CA THR A 152 -2.09 9.10 -18.04
C THR A 152 -3.30 8.58 -18.78
N ALA A 153 -4.27 7.99 -18.07
CA ALA A 153 -5.44 7.38 -18.68
C ALA A 153 -6.72 7.73 -17.92
N PRO A 154 -7.88 7.93 -18.61
CA PRO A 154 -9.15 8.19 -17.95
C PRO A 154 -9.60 7.01 -17.09
N ALA A 155 -10.07 7.28 -15.87
CA ALA A 155 -10.43 6.22 -14.93
C ALA A 155 -11.62 5.37 -15.41
N SER A 156 -12.55 6.01 -16.13
CA SER A 156 -13.71 5.36 -16.75
C SER A 156 -13.36 4.29 -17.81
N GLN A 157 -12.10 4.21 -18.25
CA GLN A 157 -11.64 3.15 -19.15
C GLN A 157 -11.15 1.90 -18.42
N CYS A 158 -10.99 1.95 -17.10
CA CYS A 158 -10.53 0.80 -16.35
C CYS A 158 -11.60 -0.30 -16.37
N PRO A 159 -11.25 -1.53 -16.79
CA PRO A 159 -12.22 -2.62 -16.92
C PRO A 159 -12.78 -3.07 -15.57
N VAL A 160 -12.15 -2.67 -14.47
CA VAL A 160 -12.57 -2.95 -13.09
C VAL A 160 -12.90 -1.68 -12.32
N ILE A 161 -13.23 -0.56 -12.98
CA ILE A 161 -13.71 0.64 -12.28
C ILE A 161 -15.03 0.31 -11.53
N ALA A 162 -15.13 0.71 -10.28
CA ALA A 162 -16.33 0.50 -9.47
C ALA A 162 -17.46 1.40 -9.99
N PRO A 163 -18.70 0.90 -10.17
CA PRO A 163 -19.83 1.72 -10.62
C PRO A 163 -20.08 2.99 -9.79
N GLU A 164 -19.74 2.94 -8.50
CA GLU A 164 -19.91 4.02 -7.52
C GLU A 164 -18.67 4.93 -7.38
N TRP A 165 -17.66 4.83 -8.25
CA TRP A 165 -16.41 5.61 -8.12
C TRP A 165 -16.61 7.14 -8.17
N GLU A 166 -17.67 7.60 -8.84
CA GLU A 166 -18.10 9.01 -8.92
C GLU A 166 -19.24 9.37 -7.96
N ASP A 167 -19.65 8.47 -7.04
CA ASP A 167 -20.72 8.80 -6.09
C ASP A 167 -20.25 9.90 -5.12
N PRO A 168 -20.89 11.09 -5.10
CA PRO A 168 -20.48 12.19 -4.24
C PRO A 168 -20.64 11.88 -2.74
N LYS A 169 -21.40 10.84 -2.37
CA LYS A 169 -21.47 10.37 -0.98
C LYS A 169 -20.21 9.64 -0.54
N GLY A 170 -19.42 9.14 -1.49
CA GLY A 170 -18.28 8.28 -1.24
C GLY A 170 -18.68 6.88 -0.78
N VAL A 171 -17.64 6.10 -0.47
CA VAL A 171 -17.78 4.68 -0.08
C VAL A 171 -17.35 4.46 1.37
N PRO A 172 -18.06 3.62 2.15
CA PRO A 172 -17.77 3.43 3.57
C PRO A 172 -16.53 2.56 3.79
N ILE A 173 -15.43 3.19 4.20
CA ILE A 173 -14.16 2.52 4.49
C ILE A 173 -14.33 1.55 5.67
N SER A 174 -13.83 0.35 5.48
CA SER A 174 -13.89 -0.73 6.48
C SER A 174 -12.50 -1.10 7.00
N ALA A 175 -11.48 -0.94 6.16
CA ALA A 175 -10.09 -1.13 6.52
C ALA A 175 -9.19 -0.05 5.91
N ILE A 176 -8.14 0.34 6.64
CA ILE A 176 -7.04 1.19 6.16
C ILE A 176 -5.76 0.38 6.23
N LEU A 177 -5.00 0.35 5.14
CA LEU A 177 -3.71 -0.32 5.05
C LEU A 177 -2.59 0.70 5.02
N PHE A 178 -1.58 0.50 5.85
CA PHE A 178 -0.26 1.14 5.71
C PHE A 178 0.73 0.10 5.21
N GLY A 179 1.60 0.47 4.27
CA GLY A 179 2.65 -0.45 3.84
C GLY A 179 3.80 0.24 3.13
N GLY A 180 4.96 -0.40 3.15
CA GLY A 180 6.17 0.08 2.50
C GLY A 180 7.08 -1.08 2.13
N ARG A 181 8.14 -0.81 1.35
CA ARG A 181 9.14 -1.82 1.02
C ARG A 181 10.04 -2.06 2.22
N ARG A 182 9.91 -3.24 2.85
CA ARG A 182 10.74 -3.66 3.98
C ARG A 182 11.25 -5.08 3.71
N ALA A 183 12.54 -5.23 3.45
CA ALA A 183 13.14 -6.55 3.26
C ALA A 183 13.10 -7.39 4.55
N HIS A 184 13.08 -6.74 5.71
CA HIS A 184 13.16 -7.37 7.04
C HIS A 184 12.17 -6.75 8.04
N ILE A 185 12.06 -7.37 9.23
CA ILE A 185 11.33 -6.89 10.43
C ILE A 185 9.80 -6.93 10.34
N VAL A 186 9.22 -6.30 9.30
CA VAL A 186 7.76 -6.14 9.19
C VAL A 186 7.13 -7.41 8.59
N PRO A 187 6.14 -8.02 9.25
CA PRO A 187 5.46 -9.21 8.74
C PRO A 187 4.56 -8.91 7.54
N LEU A 188 4.08 -9.96 6.87
CA LEU A 188 3.21 -9.85 5.71
C LEU A 188 1.96 -8.99 5.97
N VAL A 189 1.33 -9.18 7.13
CA VAL A 189 0.21 -8.37 7.61
C VAL A 189 0.11 -8.41 9.13
N ASN A 190 -0.14 -7.26 9.76
CA ASN A 190 -0.51 -7.14 11.16
C ASN A 190 -1.65 -6.12 11.34
N GLU A 191 -2.67 -6.49 12.10
CA GLU A 191 -3.79 -5.65 12.48
C GLU A 191 -3.46 -4.84 13.75
N ALA A 192 -3.80 -3.56 13.73
CA ALA A 192 -3.70 -2.68 14.89
C ALA A 192 -4.74 -3.06 15.97
N ARG A 193 -4.43 -2.76 17.23
CA ARG A 193 -5.36 -3.02 18.36
C ARG A 193 -6.57 -2.08 18.33
N ASP A 194 -6.30 -0.83 17.99
CA ASP A 194 -7.27 0.24 17.92
C ASP A 194 -6.72 1.36 17.00
N TRP A 195 -7.45 2.47 16.95
CA TRP A 195 -7.12 3.62 16.12
C TRP A 195 -5.86 4.36 16.56
N GLN A 196 -5.58 4.43 17.87
CA GLN A 196 -4.36 5.08 18.38
C GLN A 196 -3.14 4.27 17.97
N HIS A 197 -3.15 2.96 18.22
CA HIS A 197 -2.09 2.06 17.78
C HIS A 197 -1.97 2.05 16.25
N GLY A 198 -3.07 2.10 15.51
CA GLY A 198 -3.04 2.20 14.04
C GLY A 198 -2.44 3.51 13.54
N THR A 199 -2.74 4.63 14.20
CA THR A 199 -2.11 5.93 13.90
C THR A 199 -0.61 5.89 14.20
N PHE A 200 -0.21 5.24 15.29
CA PHE A 200 1.19 4.97 15.60
C PHE A 200 1.87 4.16 14.49
N LEU A 201 1.29 3.03 14.05
CA LEU A 201 1.84 2.23 12.95
C LEU A 201 2.02 3.05 11.67
N GLY A 202 1.05 3.90 11.33
CA GLY A 202 1.15 4.83 10.21
C GLY A 202 2.30 5.83 10.37
N SER A 203 2.48 6.40 11.57
CA SER A 203 3.51 7.42 11.85
C SER A 203 4.94 6.90 11.81
N ILE A 204 5.13 5.61 12.10
CA ILE A 204 6.46 4.96 12.07
C ILE A 204 6.76 4.27 10.76
N MET A 205 5.81 4.30 9.82
CA MET A 205 5.94 3.62 8.53
C MET A 205 7.22 4.07 7.83
N GLY A 206 7.95 3.09 7.32
CA GLY A 206 9.17 3.31 6.55
C GLY A 206 9.19 2.45 5.31
N SER A 207 9.90 2.92 4.30
CA SER A 207 10.15 2.19 3.06
C SER A 207 11.60 2.36 2.66
N GLU A 208 12.20 1.28 2.20
CA GLU A 208 13.48 1.33 1.50
C GLU A 208 13.34 2.19 0.23
N LYS A 209 14.35 3.03 -0.04
CA LYS A 209 14.35 3.90 -1.22
C LYS A 209 14.32 3.07 -2.50
N THR A 210 13.35 3.38 -3.36
CA THR A 210 13.26 2.89 -4.75
C THR A 210 14.02 3.82 -5.70
N ALA A 211 14.19 3.42 -6.96
CA ALA A 211 14.75 4.27 -8.01
C ALA A 211 13.95 5.58 -8.26
N ALA A 212 12.68 5.63 -7.84
CA ALA A 212 11.82 6.81 -7.99
C ALA A 212 12.07 7.90 -6.92
N ALA A 213 12.77 7.58 -5.83
CA ALA A 213 13.08 8.53 -4.76
C ALA A 213 14.53 8.99 -4.83
N THR A 214 14.79 10.29 -4.62
CA THR A 214 16.15 10.84 -4.59
C THR A 214 16.97 10.26 -3.41
N GLY A 215 18.08 9.58 -3.71
CA GLY A 215 19.06 9.07 -2.73
C GLY A 215 19.59 7.67 -3.04
N LYS A 216 20.40 7.11 -2.13
CA LYS A 216 20.93 5.74 -2.27
C LYS A 216 19.82 4.70 -2.08
N VAL A 217 19.66 3.80 -3.04
CA VAL A 217 18.74 2.65 -3.00
C VAL A 217 19.06 1.75 -1.79
N GLY A 218 18.03 1.22 -1.13
CA GLY A 218 18.17 0.28 -0.01
C GLY A 218 18.33 0.91 1.39
N VAL A 219 18.43 2.24 1.50
CA VAL A 219 18.38 2.91 2.81
C VAL A 219 16.93 3.06 3.25
N LEU A 220 16.62 2.60 4.48
CA LEU A 220 15.30 2.80 5.10
C LEU A 220 15.05 4.30 5.27
N ARG A 221 13.93 4.78 4.72
CA ARG A 221 13.45 6.14 4.91
C ARG A 221 12.08 6.07 5.60
N ARG A 222 11.89 6.85 6.67
CA ARG A 222 10.56 7.06 7.25
C ARG A 222 9.69 7.83 6.25
N ASP A 223 8.48 7.35 6.03
CA ASP A 223 7.48 7.99 5.18
C ASP A 223 6.12 7.86 5.87
N PRO A 224 5.92 8.58 7.00
CA PRO A 224 4.71 8.48 7.81
C PRO A 224 3.45 8.63 6.95
N MET A 225 2.55 7.65 7.04
CA MET A 225 1.28 7.60 6.31
C MET A 225 1.42 7.72 4.77
N ALA A 226 2.62 7.52 4.21
CA ALA A 226 2.98 7.82 2.82
C ALA A 226 2.80 9.31 2.45
N MET A 227 2.81 10.20 3.44
CA MET A 227 2.48 11.61 3.31
C MET A 227 3.70 12.53 3.46
N LEU A 228 4.91 12.01 3.66
CA LEU A 228 6.09 12.85 3.90
C LEU A 228 6.32 13.93 2.83
N PRO A 229 6.23 13.66 1.52
CA PRO A 229 6.40 14.71 0.51
C PRO A 229 5.13 15.53 0.24
N PHE A 230 4.00 15.21 0.87
CA PHE A 230 2.67 15.78 0.54
C PHE A 230 2.00 16.50 1.72
N CYS A 231 2.51 16.35 2.94
CA CYS A 231 1.92 16.96 4.12
C CYS A 231 2.00 18.49 4.04
N GLY A 232 0.85 19.14 3.86
CA GLY A 232 0.76 20.60 3.66
C GLY A 232 0.94 21.44 4.94
N TYR A 233 1.27 20.84 6.07
CA TYR A 233 1.53 21.48 7.35
C TYR A 233 2.47 20.62 8.22
N ASN A 234 2.69 20.98 9.47
CA ASN A 234 3.58 20.23 10.35
C ASN A 234 3.10 18.77 10.53
N MET A 235 4.00 17.80 10.30
CA MET A 235 3.67 16.37 10.33
C MET A 235 3.20 15.89 11.71
N ALA A 236 3.76 16.41 12.81
CA ALA A 236 3.32 16.03 14.15
C ALA A 236 1.91 16.55 14.45
N ASP A 237 1.57 17.74 13.95
CA ASP A 237 0.20 18.27 14.03
C ASP A 237 -0.77 17.44 13.17
N TYR A 238 -0.28 16.83 12.08
CA TYR A 238 -1.04 15.90 11.22
C TYR A 238 -1.34 14.58 11.93
N TRP A 239 -0.38 14.02 12.65
CA TRP A 239 -0.65 12.86 13.50
C TRP A 239 -1.63 13.18 14.64
N ALA A 240 -1.50 14.36 15.24
CA ALA A 240 -2.47 14.84 16.22
C ALA A 240 -3.89 14.94 15.61
N HIS A 241 -3.99 15.31 14.34
CA HIS A 241 -5.26 15.35 13.61
C HIS A 241 -5.85 13.95 13.40
N TRP A 242 -5.03 12.98 13.00
CA TRP A 242 -5.46 11.58 12.91
C TRP A 242 -6.03 11.05 14.23
N LEU A 243 -5.37 11.32 15.36
CA LEU A 243 -5.87 10.94 16.68
C LEU A 243 -7.24 11.57 16.97
N ARG A 244 -7.40 12.88 16.73
CA ARG A 244 -8.67 13.60 16.92
C ARG A 244 -9.79 13.09 16.02
N ILE A 245 -9.49 12.65 14.80
CA ILE A 245 -10.48 12.00 13.91
C ILE A 245 -11.03 10.73 14.56
N GLY A 246 -10.19 9.96 15.26
CA GLY A 246 -10.60 8.77 16.01
C GLY A 246 -11.59 9.06 17.16
N GLU A 247 -11.59 10.28 17.69
CA GLU A 247 -12.43 10.72 18.81
C GLU A 247 -13.83 11.20 18.38
N HIS A 248 -14.15 11.13 17.09
CA HIS A 248 -15.44 11.58 16.57
C HIS A 248 -16.62 10.85 17.23
N ALA A 249 -17.61 11.60 17.69
CA ALA A 249 -18.76 11.04 18.42
C ALA A 249 -19.56 10.07 17.53
N GLY A 250 -19.77 8.84 18.03
CA GLY A 250 -20.47 7.80 17.28
C GLY A 250 -19.67 7.17 16.14
N ALA A 251 -18.35 7.42 16.09
CA ALA A 251 -17.48 6.87 15.06
C ALA A 251 -17.47 5.33 15.05
N LYS A 252 -17.69 4.78 13.87
CA LYS A 252 -17.44 3.39 13.50
C LYS A 252 -16.15 3.35 12.72
N LEU A 253 -15.04 3.31 13.46
CA LEU A 253 -13.70 3.40 12.90
C LEU A 253 -13.38 2.19 12.01
N PRO A 254 -12.75 2.39 10.84
CA PRO A 254 -12.23 1.27 10.08
C PRO A 254 -11.06 0.62 10.83
N ARG A 255 -10.87 -0.68 10.60
CA ARG A 255 -9.71 -1.40 11.15
C ARG A 255 -8.43 -0.96 10.43
N ILE A 256 -7.32 -0.83 11.15
CA ILE A 256 -6.04 -0.44 10.57
C ILE A 256 -5.12 -1.66 10.51
N TYR A 257 -4.42 -1.81 9.38
CA TYR A 257 -3.45 -2.87 9.17
C TYR A 257 -2.15 -2.27 8.67
N MET A 258 -1.04 -2.89 9.03
CA MET A 258 0.24 -2.69 8.38
C MET A 258 0.59 -3.94 7.58
N VAL A 259 1.03 -3.77 6.33
CA VAL A 259 1.31 -4.86 5.38
C VAL A 259 2.70 -4.72 4.77
N ASN A 260 3.30 -5.84 4.39
CA ASN A 260 4.60 -5.87 3.73
C ASN A 260 4.69 -6.98 2.67
N TRP A 261 4.65 -6.58 1.40
CA TRP A 261 4.78 -7.49 0.26
C TRP A 261 6.24 -7.86 -0.04
N PHE A 262 7.21 -7.21 0.61
CA PHE A 262 8.58 -7.13 0.15
C PHE A 262 9.58 -7.81 1.09
N ARG A 263 9.09 -8.58 2.07
CA ARG A 263 9.95 -9.34 2.98
C ARG A 263 10.76 -10.35 2.18
N LYS A 264 12.05 -10.42 2.49
CA LYS A 264 13.02 -11.28 1.79
C LYS A 264 13.55 -12.38 2.70
N SER A 265 13.88 -13.51 2.08
CA SER A 265 14.65 -14.57 2.72
C SER A 265 16.07 -14.08 3.03
N PRO A 266 16.83 -14.78 3.89
CA PRO A 266 18.26 -14.52 4.07
C PRO A 266 19.06 -14.60 2.76
N GLY A 267 18.58 -15.35 1.76
CA GLY A 267 19.17 -15.45 0.43
C GLY A 267 18.87 -14.25 -0.49
N GLY A 268 17.96 -13.35 -0.09
CA GLY A 268 17.60 -12.14 -0.85
C GLY A 268 16.39 -12.29 -1.76
N ASP A 269 15.76 -13.47 -1.79
CA ASP A 269 14.55 -13.77 -2.57
C ASP A 269 13.30 -13.24 -1.86
N PHE A 270 12.29 -12.81 -2.62
CA PHE A 270 11.00 -12.43 -2.03
C PHE A 270 10.28 -13.67 -1.49
N LEU A 271 9.85 -13.61 -0.23
CA LEU A 271 9.11 -14.70 0.40
C LEU A 271 7.64 -14.74 -0.04
N TRP A 272 7.11 -13.60 -0.49
CA TRP A 272 5.73 -13.47 -0.94
C TRP A 272 5.67 -13.13 -2.44
N PRO A 273 4.86 -13.85 -3.24
CA PRO A 273 4.77 -13.63 -4.69
C PRO A 273 4.13 -12.29 -5.08
N GLY A 274 3.33 -11.68 -4.19
CA GLY A 274 2.73 -10.37 -4.44
C GLY A 274 1.62 -10.37 -5.50
N PHE A 275 1.41 -9.22 -6.15
CA PHE A 275 0.43 -9.03 -7.22
C PHE A 275 -0.95 -9.62 -6.88
N GLY A 276 -1.52 -10.48 -7.74
CA GLY A 276 -2.83 -11.09 -7.53
C GLY A 276 -2.94 -11.91 -6.24
N GLU A 277 -1.83 -12.45 -5.75
CA GLU A 277 -1.79 -13.23 -4.51
C GLU A 277 -2.00 -12.34 -3.27
N ASN A 278 -1.78 -11.02 -3.35
CA ASN A 278 -2.18 -10.09 -2.29
C ASN A 278 -3.69 -10.15 -2.00
N GLY A 279 -4.50 -10.69 -2.94
CA GLY A 279 -5.90 -11.03 -2.71
C GLY A 279 -6.13 -11.97 -1.52
N ARG A 280 -5.17 -12.83 -1.17
CA ARG A 280 -5.22 -13.73 0.00
C ARG A 280 -5.10 -12.98 1.33
N VAL A 281 -4.29 -11.93 1.35
CA VAL A 281 -4.17 -11.04 2.51
C VAL A 281 -5.40 -10.14 2.64
N LEU A 282 -5.92 -9.63 1.51
CA LEU A 282 -7.18 -8.91 1.47
C LEU A 282 -8.37 -9.77 1.95
N LYS A 283 -8.41 -11.06 1.60
CA LYS A 283 -9.38 -12.03 2.14
C LYS A 283 -9.31 -12.10 3.66
N TRP A 284 -8.12 -12.25 4.24
CA TRP A 284 -7.98 -12.28 5.70
C TRP A 284 -8.46 -10.96 6.35
N ILE A 285 -8.09 -9.81 5.78
CA ILE A 285 -8.55 -8.49 6.23
C ILE A 285 -10.08 -8.37 6.17
N PHE A 286 -10.69 -8.82 5.09
CA PHE A 286 -12.15 -8.86 4.93
C PHE A 286 -12.81 -9.69 6.03
N GLU A 287 -12.30 -10.90 6.27
CA GLU A 287 -12.81 -11.81 7.29
C GLU A 287 -12.60 -11.27 8.72
N ARG A 288 -11.50 -10.53 8.98
CA ARG A 288 -11.30 -9.81 10.23
C ARG A 288 -12.34 -8.70 10.41
N CYS A 289 -12.66 -7.95 9.36
CA CYS A 289 -13.72 -6.94 9.38
C CYS A 289 -15.13 -7.53 9.62
N GLU A 290 -15.37 -8.79 9.23
CA GLU A 290 -16.61 -9.53 9.51
C GLU A 290 -16.60 -10.21 10.89
N GLY A 291 -15.46 -10.27 11.58
CA GLY A 291 -15.30 -11.04 12.82
C GLY A 291 -15.25 -12.57 12.61
N ALA A 292 -15.01 -13.02 11.37
CA ALA A 292 -14.97 -14.42 10.97
C ALA A 292 -13.56 -15.03 11.01
N ALA A 293 -12.50 -14.22 10.89
CA ALA A 293 -11.12 -14.70 10.95
C ALA A 293 -10.53 -14.61 12.38
N LYS A 294 -9.77 -15.63 12.76
CA LYS A 294 -8.95 -15.62 13.99
C LYS A 294 -7.66 -14.84 13.76
N ALA A 295 -7.10 -14.31 14.84
CA ALA A 295 -5.80 -13.68 14.87
C ALA A 295 -5.05 -14.10 16.14
N VAL A 296 -3.71 -14.07 16.06
CA VAL A 296 -2.81 -14.31 17.19
C VAL A 296 -2.32 -12.95 17.68
N GLU A 297 -2.50 -12.69 18.97
CA GLU A 297 -1.97 -11.49 19.60
C GLU A 297 -0.45 -11.58 19.73
N THR A 298 0.25 -10.51 19.37
CA THR A 298 1.71 -10.39 19.43
C THR A 298 2.08 -8.99 19.92
N PRO A 299 3.35 -8.70 20.28
CA PRO A 299 3.74 -7.34 20.69
C PRO A 299 3.40 -6.24 19.68
N ILE A 300 3.39 -6.55 18.38
CA ILE A 300 3.20 -5.57 17.30
C ILE A 300 1.75 -5.47 16.80
N GLY A 301 0.81 -6.17 17.45
CA GLY A 301 -0.60 -6.22 17.07
C GLY A 301 -1.06 -7.65 16.82
N ASN A 302 -2.08 -7.83 15.99
CA ASN A 302 -2.65 -9.14 15.73
C ASN A 302 -2.23 -9.66 14.35
N LEU A 303 -1.64 -10.85 14.31
CA LEU A 303 -1.23 -11.50 13.07
C LEU A 303 -2.21 -12.62 12.68
N PRO A 304 -2.25 -13.05 11.41
CA PRO A 304 -2.94 -14.27 11.02
C PRO A 304 -2.50 -15.46 11.86
N GLY A 305 -3.47 -16.22 12.40
CA GLY A 305 -3.18 -17.50 13.05
C GLY A 305 -2.84 -18.60 12.04
N PRO A 306 -2.52 -19.81 12.50
CA PRO A 306 -2.34 -20.97 11.63
C PRO A 306 -3.55 -21.16 10.70
N GLY A 307 -3.31 -21.26 9.39
CA GLY A 307 -4.37 -21.34 8.38
C GLY A 307 -5.12 -20.04 8.12
N GLY A 308 -4.69 -18.90 8.70
CA GLY A 308 -5.30 -17.59 8.47
C GLY A 308 -5.01 -16.99 7.09
N ILE A 309 -3.89 -17.39 6.48
CA ILE A 309 -3.57 -17.10 5.07
C ILE A 309 -3.87 -18.35 4.26
N ASP A 310 -4.72 -18.17 3.24
CA ASP A 310 -5.09 -19.24 2.31
C ASP A 310 -3.93 -19.50 1.34
N LEU A 311 -3.31 -20.67 1.40
CA LEU A 311 -2.23 -21.10 0.50
C LEU A 311 -2.71 -22.06 -0.61
N ALA A 312 -4.02 -22.28 -0.76
CA ALA A 312 -4.52 -23.21 -1.77
C ALA A 312 -4.09 -22.75 -3.18
N GLY A 313 -3.43 -23.65 -3.91
CA GLY A 313 -2.89 -23.38 -5.25
C GLY A 313 -1.64 -22.49 -5.27
N LEU A 314 -1.00 -22.27 -4.12
CA LEU A 314 0.25 -21.51 -4.00
C LEU A 314 1.39 -22.43 -3.56
N ASP A 315 1.83 -23.30 -4.46
CA ASP A 315 2.81 -24.36 -4.17
C ASP A 315 4.24 -23.81 -3.95
N ASP A 316 4.52 -22.61 -4.43
CA ASP A 316 5.84 -21.96 -4.33
C ASP A 316 6.08 -21.25 -2.98
N VAL A 317 5.07 -21.20 -2.09
CA VAL A 317 5.23 -20.66 -0.73
C VAL A 317 5.21 -21.81 0.27
N SER A 318 6.38 -22.15 0.79
CA SER A 318 6.51 -23.20 1.80
C SER A 318 5.87 -22.80 3.14
N ARG A 319 5.64 -23.78 4.01
CA ARG A 319 5.14 -23.48 5.37
C ARG A 319 6.16 -22.71 6.18
N GLU A 320 7.44 -22.98 5.93
CA GLU A 320 8.59 -22.31 6.50
C GLU A 320 8.65 -20.84 6.06
N ASP A 321 8.42 -20.57 4.77
CA ASP A 321 8.35 -19.20 4.24
C ASP A 321 7.15 -18.44 4.81
N LEU A 322 5.98 -19.09 4.95
CA LEU A 322 4.82 -18.47 5.60
C LEU A 322 5.10 -18.18 7.08
N ALA A 323 5.75 -19.10 7.80
CA ALA A 323 6.13 -18.88 9.18
C ALA A 323 7.11 -17.71 9.31
N GLU A 324 8.08 -17.59 8.41
CA GLU A 324 8.98 -16.45 8.34
C GLU A 324 8.23 -15.15 8.00
N LEU A 325 7.33 -15.17 7.01
CA LEU A 325 6.48 -14.03 6.63
C LEU A 325 5.68 -13.47 7.80
N LEU A 326 5.21 -14.34 8.69
CA LEU A 326 4.41 -14.00 9.87
C LEU A 326 5.23 -13.94 11.17
N ARG A 327 6.56 -14.08 11.11
CA ARG A 327 7.42 -14.01 12.29
C ARG A 327 7.55 -12.58 12.78
N VAL A 328 7.43 -12.40 14.09
CA VAL A 328 7.80 -11.17 14.80
C VAL A 328 9.29 -11.21 15.10
N ASP A 329 10.05 -10.34 14.44
CA ASP A 329 11.49 -10.17 14.67
C ASP A 329 11.73 -9.25 15.87
N VAL A 330 11.80 -9.82 17.08
CA VAL A 330 11.88 -9.05 18.33
C VAL A 330 13.10 -8.14 18.37
N GLU A 331 14.28 -8.66 17.99
CA GLU A 331 15.53 -7.89 17.97
C GLU A 331 15.47 -6.76 16.94
N GLY A 332 14.97 -7.06 15.73
CA GLY A 332 14.79 -6.06 14.68
C GLY A 332 13.81 -4.95 15.08
N TRP A 333 12.71 -5.30 15.76
CA TRP A 333 11.75 -4.33 16.27
C TRP A 333 12.31 -3.47 17.42
N LEU A 334 13.09 -4.05 18.34
CA LEU A 334 13.77 -3.26 19.39
C LEU A 334 14.76 -2.26 18.78
N ALA A 335 15.51 -2.66 17.75
CA ALA A 335 16.35 -1.73 17.01
C ALA A 335 15.54 -0.63 16.30
N ASP A 336 14.38 -0.97 15.71
CA ASP A 336 13.51 0.01 15.04
C ASP A 336 12.91 1.00 16.03
N VAL A 337 12.58 0.58 17.27
CA VAL A 337 12.08 1.45 18.36
C VAL A 337 13.06 2.59 18.64
N HIS A 338 14.37 2.30 18.70
CA HIS A 338 15.39 3.33 18.88
C HIS A 338 15.37 4.34 17.73
N GLY A 339 15.33 3.87 16.48
CA GLY A 339 15.26 4.74 15.31
C GLY A 339 13.96 5.55 15.22
N VAL A 340 12.83 5.03 15.73
CA VAL A 340 11.59 5.81 15.84
C VAL A 340 11.72 6.90 16.90
N SER A 341 12.32 6.60 18.04
CA SER A 341 12.55 7.59 19.11
C SER A 341 13.38 8.77 18.60
N GLU A 342 14.50 8.49 17.93
CA GLU A 342 15.35 9.53 17.30
C GLU A 342 14.56 10.37 16.29
N TYR A 343 13.76 9.73 15.43
CA TYR A 343 12.92 10.43 14.46
C TYR A 343 11.87 11.32 15.12
N TYR A 344 11.27 10.90 16.24
CA TYR A 344 10.30 11.72 16.98
C TYR A 344 10.94 12.95 17.64
N GLU A 345 12.20 12.88 18.04
CA GLU A 345 12.92 14.03 18.59
C GLU A 345 13.15 15.16 17.56
N GLU A 346 13.21 14.83 16.26
CA GLU A 346 13.32 15.84 15.19
C GLU A 346 12.13 16.83 15.17
N PHE A 347 10.97 16.46 15.74
CA PHE A 347 9.77 17.29 15.79
C PHE A 347 9.71 18.23 17.01
N GLY A 348 10.79 18.32 17.81
CA GLY A 348 10.93 19.35 18.84
C GLY A 348 9.82 19.34 19.89
N GLY A 349 9.39 18.15 20.32
CA GLY A 349 8.35 17.96 21.33
C GLY A 349 6.90 18.08 20.83
N ARG A 350 6.66 18.31 19.52
CA ARG A 350 5.29 18.40 18.96
C ARG A 350 4.60 17.06 18.79
N VAL A 351 5.35 15.95 18.82
CA VAL A 351 4.78 14.60 18.68
C VAL A 351 3.74 14.38 19.78
N PRO A 352 2.50 13.97 19.43
CA PRO A 352 1.46 13.71 20.43
C PRO A 352 1.93 12.68 21.46
N GLN A 353 1.62 12.93 22.74
CA GLN A 353 1.98 12.02 23.83
C GLN A 353 1.48 10.60 23.57
N ALA A 354 0.26 10.45 23.04
CA ALA A 354 -0.31 9.17 22.66
C ALA A 354 0.59 8.32 21.73
N LEU A 355 1.35 8.94 20.81
CA LEU A 355 2.26 8.20 19.93
C LEU A 355 3.57 7.80 20.63
N ARG A 356 4.01 8.59 21.61
CA ARG A 356 5.15 8.25 22.48
C ARG A 356 4.76 7.09 23.41
N ASP A 357 3.54 7.14 23.95
CA ASP A 357 2.99 6.08 24.79
C ASP A 357 2.89 4.74 24.03
N GLU A 358 2.46 4.76 22.76
CA GLU A 358 2.46 3.55 21.90
C GLU A 358 3.87 3.00 21.64
N LEU A 359 4.87 3.88 21.48
CA LEU A 359 6.27 3.48 21.30
C LEU A 359 6.82 2.81 22.56
N ASP A 360 6.59 3.42 23.72
CA ASP A 360 7.01 2.89 25.02
C ASP A 360 6.30 1.56 25.32
N ALA A 361 5.00 1.48 25.03
CA ALA A 361 4.22 0.24 25.19
C ALA A 361 4.69 -0.85 24.23
N LEU A 362 5.05 -0.52 22.99
CA LEU A 362 5.66 -1.47 22.06
C LEU A 362 6.97 -2.01 22.61
N LYS A 363 7.85 -1.14 23.08
CA LYS A 363 9.13 -1.52 23.69
C LYS A 363 8.92 -2.49 24.85
N ALA A 364 8.04 -2.15 25.79
CA ALA A 364 7.75 -2.99 26.95
C ALA A 364 7.22 -4.38 26.55
N ARG A 365 6.31 -4.45 25.56
CA ARG A 365 5.79 -5.74 25.07
C ARG A 365 6.89 -6.59 24.42
N LEU A 366 7.83 -5.99 23.71
CA LEU A 366 8.95 -6.70 23.08
C LEU A 366 9.93 -7.23 24.13
N GLU A 367 10.30 -6.40 25.11
CA GLU A 367 11.22 -6.79 26.19
C GLU A 367 10.65 -7.93 27.03
N SER A 368 9.33 -7.99 27.25
CA SER A 368 8.69 -9.08 28.00
C SER A 368 8.70 -10.46 27.32
N ILE A 369 9.03 -10.54 26.01
CA ILE A 369 9.17 -11.83 25.31
C ILE A 369 10.59 -12.39 25.47
N GLY A 370 11.58 -11.51 25.65
CA GLY A 370 12.98 -11.90 25.81
C GLY A 370 13.37 -12.28 27.24
N SER A 371 12.54 -11.93 28.22
CA SER A 371 12.66 -12.32 29.64
C SER A 371 11.92 -13.62 29.93
#